data_AF-A0A2N7RSR0-F1
#
_entry.id   AF-A0A2N7RSR0-F1
#
_cell.length_a   1.000
_cell.length_b   1.000
_cell.length_c   1.000
_cell.angle_alpha   90.00
_cell.angle_beta   90.00
_cell.angle_gamma   90.00
#
_symmetry.space_group_name_H-M   'P 1'
#
loop_
_entity.id
_entity.type
_entity.pdbx_description
1 polymer ?
#
loop_
_entity_poly.entity_id
_entity_poly.type
_entity_poly.pdbx_seq_one_letter_code
_entity_poly.pdbx_strand_id
1 'polypeptide(L)'
;MSALGTLAGAAVSGIWKAAAIVLAGALLAVSSSTGTGWWLAAGERDAARAALAREQGVSAALRTSIGEQNSAIDGMAKATLAAQERGAAARAAAAAKGKKYDAALTQVSGARAATCDEAMPAVRLLLEGVR
;
A
#
# COMPACT_ATOMS: atom_id res chain seq x y z
N MET A 1 -81.07 25.85 42.43
CA MET A 1 -79.67 25.69 41.98
C MET A 1 -79.13 27.08 41.68
N SER A 2 -78.11 27.54 42.41
CA SER A 2 -77.63 28.92 42.29
C SER A 2 -76.84 29.15 41.00
N ALA A 3 -77.02 30.32 40.38
CA ALA A 3 -76.31 30.74 39.17
C ALA A 3 -74.76 30.66 39.29
N LEU A 4 -74.26 30.80 40.51
CA LEU A 4 -72.85 30.59 40.87
C LEU A 4 -72.39 29.12 40.70
N GLY A 5 -73.25 28.14 40.99
CA GLY A 5 -72.95 26.72 40.79
C GLY A 5 -72.91 26.33 39.31
N THR A 6 -73.75 26.94 38.48
CA THR A 6 -73.72 26.77 37.01
C THR A 6 -72.54 27.46 36.35
N LEU A 7 -72.12 28.65 36.83
CA LEU A 7 -70.91 29.33 36.36
C LEU A 7 -69.64 28.60 36.79
N ALA A 8 -69.59 28.09 38.02
CA ALA A 8 -68.48 27.26 38.49
C ALA A 8 -68.40 25.93 37.71
N GLY A 9 -69.53 25.27 37.45
CA GLY A 9 -69.58 24.07 36.61
C GLY A 9 -69.17 24.32 35.16
N ALA A 10 -69.57 25.46 34.57
CA ALA A 10 -69.16 25.86 33.23
C ALA A 10 -67.66 26.20 33.15
N ALA A 11 -67.11 26.89 34.16
CA ALA A 11 -65.69 27.22 34.25
C ALA A 11 -64.81 25.96 34.40
N VAL A 12 -65.21 25.02 35.26
CA VAL A 12 -64.53 23.73 35.44
C VAL A 12 -64.57 22.88 34.15
N SER A 13 -65.67 22.94 33.38
CA SER A 13 -65.78 22.23 32.10
C SER A 13 -64.85 22.78 30.99
N GLY A 14 -64.47 24.07 31.07
CA GLY A 14 -63.60 24.74 30.10
C GLY A 14 -62.10 24.62 30.43
N ILE A 15 -61.74 24.70 31.72
CA ILE A 15 -60.34 24.61 32.18
C ILE A 15 -59.72 23.26 31.81
N TRP A 16 -60.46 22.17 31.95
CA TRP A 16 -59.98 20.84 31.55
C TRP A 16 -59.65 20.76 30.05
N LYS A 17 -60.46 21.41 29.19
CA LYS A 17 -60.23 21.43 27.74
C LYS A 17 -58.98 22.26 27.40
N ALA A 18 -58.81 23.40 28.04
CA ALA A 18 -57.62 24.22 27.88
C ALA A 18 -56.36 23.46 28.33
N ALA A 19 -56.41 22.81 29.50
CA ALA A 19 -55.31 21.99 30.01
C ALA A 19 -54.99 20.82 29.07
N ALA A 20 -56.00 20.14 28.51
CA ALA A 20 -55.82 19.06 27.55
C ALA A 20 -55.16 19.55 26.24
N ILE A 21 -55.55 20.72 25.72
CA ILE A 21 -54.94 21.32 24.53
C ILE A 21 -53.48 21.69 24.80
N VAL A 22 -53.18 22.30 25.95
CA VAL A 22 -51.79 22.63 26.33
C VAL A 22 -50.94 21.37 26.44
N LEU A 23 -51.46 20.32 27.10
CA LEU A 23 -50.77 19.04 27.22
C LEU A 23 -50.53 18.39 25.85
N ALA A 24 -51.54 18.38 24.97
CA ALA A 24 -51.42 17.85 23.62
C ALA A 24 -50.36 18.63 22.81
N GLY A 25 -50.34 19.96 22.91
CA GLY A 25 -49.33 20.80 22.27
C GLY A 25 -47.92 20.51 22.78
N ALA A 26 -47.75 20.37 24.10
CA ALA A 26 -46.47 20.02 24.71
C ALA A 26 -45.99 18.62 24.27
N LEU A 27 -46.89 17.64 24.25
CA LEU A 27 -46.56 16.28 23.78
C LEU A 27 -46.16 16.27 22.30
N LEU A 28 -46.88 17.00 21.44
CA LEU A 28 -46.54 17.13 20.02
C LEU A 28 -45.19 17.81 19.81
N ALA A 29 -44.86 18.84 20.60
CA ALA A 29 -43.58 19.52 20.51
C ALA A 29 -42.42 18.59 20.92
N VAL A 30 -42.59 17.82 21.99
CA VAL A 30 -41.58 16.86 22.46
C VAL A 30 -41.43 15.71 21.46
N SER A 31 -42.52 15.12 20.99
CA SER A 31 -42.45 14.00 20.03
C SER A 31 -41.84 14.42 18.69
N SER A 32 -42.15 15.63 18.22
CA SER A 32 -41.61 16.15 16.95
C SER A 32 -40.13 16.49 17.07
N SER A 33 -39.70 17.12 18.16
CA SER A 33 -38.29 17.49 18.37
C SER A 33 -37.40 16.28 18.63
N THR A 34 -37.86 15.31 19.42
CA THR A 34 -37.13 14.05 19.66
C THR A 34 -37.10 13.16 18.41
N GLY A 35 -38.21 13.08 17.67
CA GLY A 35 -38.28 12.32 16.42
C GLY A 35 -37.36 12.88 15.34
N THR A 36 -37.38 14.19 15.11
CA THR A 36 -36.49 14.84 14.13
C THR A 36 -35.03 14.80 14.57
N GLY A 37 -34.74 15.02 15.86
CA GLY A 37 -33.38 14.91 16.41
C GLY A 37 -32.80 13.50 16.27
N TRP A 38 -33.61 12.46 16.54
CA TRP A 38 -33.19 11.08 16.35
C TRP A 38 -32.91 10.75 14.88
N TRP A 39 -33.77 11.23 13.97
CA TRP A 39 -33.60 11.01 12.54
C TRP A 39 -32.33 11.64 11.99
N LEU A 40 -32.03 12.88 12.40
CA LEU A 40 -30.77 13.56 12.03
C LEU A 40 -29.55 12.85 12.60
N ALA A 41 -29.60 12.46 13.88
CA ALA A 41 -28.50 11.72 14.51
C ALA A 41 -28.26 10.35 13.85
N ALA A 42 -29.33 9.66 13.45
CA ALA A 42 -29.21 8.41 12.69
C ALA A 42 -28.57 8.63 11.32
N GLY A 43 -28.99 9.69 10.60
CA GLY A 43 -28.41 10.05 9.30
C GLY A 43 -26.90 10.34 9.37
N GLU A 44 -26.48 11.18 10.32
CA GLU A 44 -25.05 11.47 10.55
C GLU A 44 -24.26 10.22 10.94
N ARG A 45 -24.83 9.36 11.78
CA ARG A 45 -24.20 8.09 12.17
C ARG A 45 -24.00 7.17 10.97
N ASP A 46 -24.98 7.08 10.08
CA ASP A 46 -24.90 6.21 8.91
C ASP A 46 -23.94 6.79 7.85
N ALA A 47 -23.93 8.11 7.67
CA ALA A 47 -22.92 8.79 6.85
C ALA A 47 -21.49 8.55 7.37
N ALA A 48 -21.28 8.70 8.68
CA ALA A 48 -19.99 8.45 9.33
C ALA A 48 -19.54 6.98 9.18
N ARG A 49 -20.46 6.02 9.30
CA ARG A 49 -20.18 4.60 9.07
C ARG A 49 -19.82 4.31 7.61
N ALA A 50 -20.53 4.91 6.66
CA ALA A 50 -20.23 4.75 5.25
C ALA A 50 -18.83 5.33 4.91
N ALA A 51 -18.50 6.50 5.46
CA ALA A 51 -17.17 7.09 5.34
C ALA A 51 -16.09 6.18 5.96
N LEU A 52 -16.32 5.68 7.17
CA LEU A 52 -15.39 4.75 7.84
C LEU A 52 -15.16 3.47 7.03
N ALA A 53 -16.23 2.87 6.48
CA ALA A 53 -16.12 1.68 5.65
C ALA A 53 -15.31 1.95 4.36
N ARG A 54 -15.49 3.13 3.74
CA ARG A 54 -14.69 3.56 2.59
C ARG A 54 -13.22 3.70 2.95
N GLU A 55 -12.90 4.39 4.05
CA GLU A 55 -11.52 4.56 4.53
C GLU A 55 -10.85 3.21 4.87
N GLN A 56 -11.59 2.30 5.50
CA GLN A 56 -11.10 0.95 5.76
C GLN A 56 -10.82 0.17 4.47
N GLY A 57 -11.67 0.30 3.45
CA GLY A 57 -11.46 -0.29 2.13
C GLY A 57 -10.21 0.24 1.44
N VAL A 58 -10.01 1.56 1.43
CA VAL A 58 -8.82 2.20 0.88
C VAL A 58 -7.56 1.76 1.64
N SER A 59 -7.63 1.72 2.97
CA SER A 59 -6.52 1.26 3.82
C SER A 59 -6.16 -0.21 3.57
N ALA A 60 -7.16 -1.07 3.36
CA ALA A 60 -6.94 -2.47 3.01
C ALA A 60 -6.24 -2.60 1.65
N ALA A 61 -6.72 -1.88 0.63
CA ALA A 61 -6.11 -1.87 -0.69
C ALA A 61 -4.65 -1.36 -0.66
N LEU A 62 -4.38 -0.31 0.12
CA LEU A 62 -3.03 0.23 0.31
C LEU A 62 -2.10 -0.81 0.96
N ARG A 63 -2.57 -1.50 2.00
CA ARG A 63 -1.77 -2.57 2.65
C ARG A 63 -1.47 -3.72 1.71
N THR A 64 -2.45 -4.14 0.90
CA THR A 64 -2.23 -5.16 -0.14
C THR A 64 -1.17 -4.71 -1.14
N SER A 65 -1.29 -3.49 -1.67
CA SER A 65 -0.32 -2.95 -2.63
C SER A 65 1.10 -2.83 -2.04
N ILE A 66 1.23 -2.42 -0.77
CA ILE A 66 2.53 -2.39 -0.08
C ILE A 66 3.09 -3.81 0.07
N GLY A 67 2.26 -4.81 0.37
CA GLY A 67 2.66 -6.21 0.42
C GLY A 67 3.22 -6.71 -0.91
N GLU A 68 2.52 -6.42 -2.01
CA GLU A 68 2.96 -6.75 -3.37
C GLU A 68 4.28 -6.06 -3.73
N GLN A 69 4.40 -4.76 -3.47
CA GLN A 69 5.62 -3.99 -3.71
C GLN A 69 6.80 -4.56 -2.92
N ASN A 70 6.61 -4.87 -1.64
CA ASN A 70 7.66 -5.46 -0.81
C ASN A 70 8.10 -6.82 -1.34
N SER A 71 7.17 -7.66 -1.80
CA SER A 71 7.51 -8.96 -2.40
C SER A 71 8.29 -8.80 -3.71
N ALA A 72 7.94 -7.82 -4.53
CA ALA A 72 8.66 -7.52 -5.77
C ALA A 72 10.08 -6.99 -5.50
N ILE A 73 10.24 -6.13 -4.49
CA ILE A 73 11.54 -5.61 -4.06
C ILE A 73 12.45 -6.75 -3.55
N ASP A 74 11.91 -7.67 -2.73
CA ASP A 74 12.67 -8.83 -2.25
C ASP A 74 13.10 -9.74 -3.42
N GLY A 75 12.19 -9.99 -4.38
CA GLY A 75 12.50 -10.71 -5.61
C GLY A 75 13.60 -10.04 -6.43
N MET A 76 13.51 -8.72 -6.62
CA MET A 76 14.51 -7.93 -7.33
C MET A 76 15.87 -7.93 -6.61
N ALA A 77 15.89 -7.84 -5.28
CA ALA A 77 17.11 -7.90 -4.50
C ALA A 77 17.83 -9.25 -4.66
N LYS A 78 17.09 -10.37 -4.56
CA LYS A 78 17.62 -11.71 -4.79
C LYS A 78 18.15 -11.90 -6.21
N ALA A 79 17.40 -11.45 -7.23
CA ALA A 79 17.85 -11.52 -8.62
C ALA A 79 19.11 -10.68 -8.87
N THR A 80 19.21 -9.51 -8.23
CA THR A 80 20.38 -8.63 -8.31
C THR A 80 21.61 -9.29 -7.69
N LEU A 81 21.48 -9.92 -6.51
CA LEU A 81 22.58 -10.65 -5.89
C LEU A 81 23.07 -11.79 -6.78
N ALA A 82 22.15 -12.61 -7.31
CA ALA A 82 22.51 -13.69 -8.23
C ALA A 82 23.18 -13.17 -9.52
N ALA A 83 22.79 -11.99 -10.01
CA ALA A 83 23.45 -11.35 -11.15
C ALA A 83 24.86 -10.85 -10.79
N GLN A 84 25.04 -10.27 -9.61
CA GLN A 84 26.35 -9.83 -9.12
C GLN A 84 27.32 -11.00 -8.93
N GLU A 85 26.86 -12.12 -8.37
CA GLU A 85 27.66 -13.34 -8.23
C GLU A 85 28.11 -13.89 -9.58
N ARG A 86 27.19 -13.99 -10.56
CA ARG A 86 27.53 -14.37 -11.94
C ARG A 86 28.54 -13.41 -12.57
N GLY A 87 28.35 -12.10 -12.36
CA GLY A 87 29.27 -11.07 -12.84
C GLY A 87 30.65 -11.10 -12.17
N ALA A 88 30.71 -11.45 -10.89
CA ALA A 88 31.97 -11.63 -10.16
C ALA A 88 32.71 -12.88 -10.65
N ALA A 89 32.00 -13.99 -10.84
CA ALA A 89 32.55 -15.22 -11.41
C ALA A 89 33.08 -14.99 -12.83
N ALA A 90 32.35 -14.28 -13.68
CA ALA A 90 32.79 -13.92 -15.03
C ALA A 90 34.04 -13.04 -15.01
N ARG A 91 34.11 -12.04 -14.12
CA ARG A 91 35.29 -11.19 -13.94
C ARG A 91 36.50 -11.97 -13.44
N ALA A 92 36.32 -12.89 -12.49
CA ALA A 92 37.39 -13.75 -11.99
C ALA A 92 37.92 -14.68 -13.09
N ALA A 93 37.03 -15.29 -13.87
CA ALA A 93 37.41 -16.13 -15.01
C ALA A 93 38.14 -15.33 -16.10
N ALA A 94 37.68 -14.12 -16.40
CA ALA A 94 38.34 -13.21 -17.34
C ALA A 94 39.73 -12.81 -16.85
N ALA A 95 39.88 -12.46 -15.57
CA ALA A 95 41.18 -12.12 -14.98
C ALA A 95 42.15 -13.32 -14.99
N ALA A 96 41.66 -14.52 -14.70
CA ALA A 96 42.47 -15.74 -14.78
C ALA A 96 42.93 -16.03 -16.21
N LYS A 97 42.04 -15.87 -17.20
CA LYS A 97 42.41 -15.99 -18.63
C LYS A 97 43.39 -14.89 -19.06
N GLY A 98 43.16 -13.64 -18.67
CA GLY A 98 44.07 -12.52 -18.93
C GLY A 98 45.49 -12.79 -18.48
N LYS A 99 45.68 -13.27 -17.24
CA LYS A 99 47.00 -13.66 -16.73
C LYS A 99 47.68 -14.75 -17.56
N LYS A 100 46.92 -15.72 -18.08
CA LYS A 100 47.47 -16.75 -18.98
C LYS A 100 47.95 -16.14 -20.30
N TYR A 101 47.17 -15.23 -20.87
CA TYR A 101 47.56 -14.52 -22.09
C TYR A 101 48.79 -13.64 -21.85
N ASP A 102 48.85 -12.87 -20.77
CA ASP A 102 49.99 -12.01 -20.43
C ASP A 102 51.28 -12.83 -20.21
N ALA A 103 51.18 -13.98 -19.54
CA ALA A 103 52.31 -14.89 -19.35
C ALA A 103 52.82 -15.44 -20.69
N ALA A 104 51.90 -15.84 -21.57
CA ALA A 104 52.26 -16.34 -22.89
C ALA A 104 52.85 -15.23 -23.79
N LEU A 105 52.37 -13.99 -23.67
CA LEU A 105 52.91 -12.81 -24.37
C LEU A 105 54.34 -12.49 -23.91
N THR A 106 54.59 -12.59 -22.60
CA THR A 106 55.93 -12.41 -22.01
C THR A 106 56.90 -13.46 -22.54
N GLN A 107 56.48 -14.72 -22.63
CA GLN A 107 57.30 -15.82 -23.15
C GLN A 107 57.72 -15.60 -24.62
N VAL A 108 56.90 -14.91 -25.42
CA VAL A 108 57.18 -14.63 -26.83
C VAL A 108 57.90 -13.30 -27.05
N SER A 109 57.77 -12.32 -26.15
CA SER A 109 58.49 -11.04 -26.25
C SER A 109 60.02 -11.17 -26.24
N GLY A 110 60.57 -12.27 -25.68
CA GLY A 110 61.99 -12.60 -25.72
C GLY A 110 62.42 -13.39 -26.97
N ALA A 111 61.48 -13.90 -27.76
CA ALA A 111 61.76 -14.68 -28.95
C ALA A 111 62.02 -13.75 -30.15
N ARG A 112 63.29 -13.48 -30.44
CA ARG A 112 63.69 -12.89 -31.72
C ARG A 112 63.74 -13.99 -32.77
N ALA A 113 62.80 -13.96 -33.70
CA ALA A 113 62.83 -14.77 -34.92
C ALA A 113 63.14 -13.85 -36.11
N ALA A 114 64.09 -14.25 -36.96
CA ALA A 114 64.41 -13.52 -38.19
C ALA A 114 63.59 -14.05 -39.38
N THR A 115 62.98 -15.23 -39.25
CA THR A 115 62.18 -15.89 -40.29
C THR A 115 60.90 -16.50 -39.72
N CYS A 116 59.91 -16.77 -40.58
CA CYS A 116 58.62 -17.36 -40.17
C CYS A 116 58.78 -18.78 -39.60
N ASP A 117 59.73 -19.55 -40.12
CA ASP A 117 60.00 -20.93 -39.66
C ASP A 117 60.57 -20.97 -38.24
N GLU A 118 61.35 -19.95 -37.85
CA GLU A 118 61.85 -19.77 -36.49
C GLU A 118 60.76 -19.31 -35.50
N ALA A 119 59.75 -18.59 -35.98
CA ALA A 119 58.65 -18.08 -35.14
C ALA A 119 57.56 -19.13 -34.86
N MET A 120 57.37 -20.09 -35.79
CA MET A 120 56.29 -21.08 -35.71
C MET A 120 56.26 -21.94 -34.43
N PRO A 121 57.39 -22.44 -33.89
CA PRO A 121 57.38 -23.22 -32.65
C PRO A 121 56.84 -22.43 -31.44
N ALA A 122 57.17 -21.14 -31.34
CA ALA A 122 56.70 -20.27 -30.27
C ALA A 122 55.19 -19.97 -30.41
N VAL A 123 54.71 -19.76 -31.65
CA VAL A 123 53.28 -19.56 -31.94
C VAL A 123 52.47 -20.83 -31.63
N ARG A 124 53.02 -22.02 -31.90
CA ARG A 124 52.37 -23.30 -31.60
C ARG A 124 52.20 -23.53 -30.10
N LEU A 125 53.23 -23.23 -29.31
CA LEU A 125 53.18 -23.26 -27.84
C LEU A 125 52.14 -22.26 -27.27
N LEU A 126 52.04 -21.08 -27.87
CA LEU A 126 50.99 -20.09 -27.55
C LEU A 126 49.58 -20.65 -27.81
N LEU A 127 49.35 -21.26 -28.97
CA LEU A 127 48.05 -21.82 -29.32
C LEU A 127 47.67 -23.04 -28.46
N GLU A 128 48.64 -23.84 -28.02
CA GLU A 128 48.44 -24.97 -27.11
C GLU A 128 48.14 -24.50 -25.67
N GLY A 129 48.77 -23.40 -25.20
CA GLY A 129 48.49 -22.82 -23.87
C GLY A 129 47.19 -22.00 -23.78
N VAL A 130 46.63 -21.60 -24.91
CA VAL A 130 45.37 -20.81 -25.02
C VAL A 130 44.12 -21.69 -25.15
N ARG A 131 44.27 -22.97 -25.52
CA ARG A 131 43.18 -23.96 -25.57
C ARG A 131 42.74 -24.40 -24.17
#